data_AF-A0AA38F934-F1
#
_entry.id   AF-A0AA38F934-F1
#
_cell.length_a   1.000
_cell.length_b   1.000
_cell.length_c   1.000
_cell.angle_alpha   90.00
_cell.angle_beta   90.00
_cell.angle_gamma   90.00
#
_symmetry.space_group_name_H-M   'P 1'
#
loop_
_entity.id
_entity.type
_entity.pdbx_description
1 polymer ?
#
loop_
_entity_poly.entity_id
_entity_poly.type
_entity_poly.pdbx_seq_one_letter_code
_entity_poly.pdbx_strand_id
1 'polypeptide(L)'
;TQGQAVSWSSAGACGFKGTKRRSPFAAQTAAENVLFTLTDQGLLKQAEVLISGPGPGRDTALRAIAQSSVLLSYDEILVSIKRPQLVCVESRADSKRLHYGRFTLSPLRKGQANTIGSAIRRVLLGELEGTCITCAKFENITHEYSVMIGIEESVHEILMNLKEIVLRSDAYGIREGSIHIVGPKKVTAQDIILPPSVRVIDTTQHIASLNKSINLDILLKIEKGRGYIIQNPENYNSQDGIFPIDAAFIPVQNVNYSIHSYWSGNEIQEILFLEIWTNGGLAPKEALYEASRNLIDFFLPFMRAEEENITETKSLSDNMTPSLPLSHISTDTKRIVFDQMYIDQLNFSTRIYNCLKKANINTLSDLSNYSREDLMKIKNLGEQSVKEILEFRRNIGID
;
A
#
# COMPACT_ATOMS: atom_id res chain seq x y z
N THR A 1 -5.22 -40.33 -1.15
CA THR A 1 -3.74 -40.34 -1.23
C THR A 1 -3.23 -39.15 -0.45
N GLN A 2 -2.31 -39.37 0.50
CA GLN A 2 -1.76 -38.30 1.35
C GLN A 2 -0.98 -37.28 0.49
N GLY A 3 -1.58 -36.13 0.16
CA GLY A 3 -0.88 -34.91 -0.30
C GLY A 3 0.08 -35.00 -1.50
N GLN A 4 0.18 -36.13 -2.19
CA GLN A 4 1.07 -36.31 -3.35
C GLN A 4 0.40 -35.79 -4.61
N ALA A 5 1.09 -34.90 -5.33
CA ALA A 5 0.64 -34.37 -6.61
C ALA A 5 0.47 -35.51 -7.63
N VAL A 6 -0.76 -35.69 -8.14
CA VAL A 6 -1.13 -36.75 -9.09
C VAL A 6 -0.49 -36.53 -10.46
N SER A 7 -0.43 -35.27 -10.91
CA SER A 7 0.23 -34.86 -12.15
C SER A 7 0.69 -33.41 -11.98
N TRP A 8 1.80 -33.04 -12.63
CA TRP A 8 2.32 -31.67 -12.64
C TRP A 8 2.89 -31.35 -14.02
N SER A 9 2.81 -30.08 -14.40
CA SER A 9 3.43 -29.56 -15.62
C SER A 9 3.88 -28.12 -15.38
N SER A 10 4.79 -27.64 -16.22
CA SER A 10 5.24 -26.25 -16.18
C SER A 10 5.50 -25.75 -17.59
N ALA A 11 5.47 -24.42 -17.78
CA ALA A 11 5.85 -23.82 -19.06
C ALA A 11 7.24 -24.28 -19.56
N GLY A 12 8.18 -24.55 -18.64
CA GLY A 12 9.48 -25.11 -19.01
C GLY A 12 9.41 -26.55 -19.51
N ALA A 13 8.59 -27.39 -18.86
CA ALA A 13 8.35 -28.78 -19.27
C ALA A 13 7.66 -28.87 -20.64
N CYS A 14 6.80 -27.90 -20.97
CA CYS A 14 6.18 -27.77 -22.29
C CYS A 14 7.12 -27.21 -23.38
N GLY A 15 8.42 -27.03 -23.09
CA GLY A 15 9.41 -26.58 -24.06
C GLY A 15 9.53 -25.06 -24.26
N PHE A 16 8.81 -24.25 -23.48
CA PHE A 16 8.93 -22.79 -23.58
C PHE A 16 10.21 -22.28 -22.91
N LYS A 17 11.00 -21.47 -23.64
CA LYS A 17 12.25 -20.87 -23.18
C LYS A 17 12.20 -19.33 -23.23
N GLY A 18 13.04 -18.68 -22.41
CA GLY A 18 13.20 -17.23 -22.39
C GLY A 18 11.90 -16.48 -22.05
N THR A 19 11.64 -15.37 -22.74
CA THR A 19 10.44 -14.53 -22.54
C THR A 19 9.14 -15.28 -22.84
N LYS A 20 9.15 -16.23 -23.79
CA LYS A 20 7.98 -17.06 -24.14
C LYS A 20 7.49 -17.92 -22.97
N ARG A 21 8.36 -18.25 -22.01
CA ARG A 21 8.00 -19.03 -20.80
C ARG A 21 7.04 -18.26 -19.88
N ARG A 22 7.03 -16.93 -19.91
CA ARG A 22 6.13 -16.08 -19.11
C ARG A 22 4.83 -15.73 -19.85
N SER A 23 4.62 -16.27 -21.05
CA SER A 23 3.43 -15.95 -21.84
C SER A 23 2.17 -16.63 -21.28
N PRO A 24 0.98 -16.01 -21.43
CA PRO A 24 -0.28 -16.65 -21.02
C PRO A 24 -0.54 -17.97 -21.76
N PHE A 25 -0.15 -18.05 -23.03
CA PHE A 25 -0.23 -19.28 -23.83
C PHE A 25 0.62 -20.43 -23.26
N ALA A 26 1.81 -20.13 -22.73
CA ALA A 26 2.65 -21.15 -22.10
C ALA A 26 2.03 -21.70 -20.81
N ALA A 27 1.36 -20.84 -20.03
CA ALA A 27 0.64 -21.25 -18.83
C ALA A 27 -0.61 -22.09 -19.16
N GLN A 28 -1.35 -21.71 -20.22
CA GLN A 28 -2.46 -22.50 -20.75
C GLN A 28 -2.02 -23.90 -21.17
N THR A 29 -0.97 -24.00 -21.99
CA THR A 29 -0.44 -25.27 -22.50
C THR A 29 0.00 -26.18 -21.34
N ALA A 30 0.61 -25.60 -20.30
CA ALA A 30 0.99 -26.34 -19.11
C ALA A 30 -0.23 -26.91 -18.37
N ALA A 31 -1.31 -26.12 -18.22
CA ALA A 31 -2.55 -26.58 -17.61
C ALA A 31 -3.25 -27.67 -18.43
N GLU A 32 -3.34 -27.50 -19.76
CA GLU A 32 -3.91 -28.48 -20.69
C GLU A 32 -3.16 -29.81 -20.66
N ASN A 33 -1.84 -29.80 -20.55
CA ASN A 33 -1.04 -31.03 -20.41
C ASN A 33 -1.37 -31.81 -19.13
N VAL A 34 -1.61 -31.11 -18.01
CA VAL A 34 -2.03 -31.76 -16.76
C VAL A 34 -3.44 -32.34 -16.92
N LEU A 35 -4.35 -31.61 -17.55
CA LEU A 35 -5.72 -32.09 -17.79
C LEU A 35 -5.74 -33.31 -18.72
N PHE A 36 -4.93 -33.29 -19.78
CA PHE A 36 -4.82 -34.41 -20.71
C PHE A 36 -4.30 -35.68 -20.00
N THR A 37 -3.23 -35.56 -19.20
CA THR A 37 -2.69 -36.69 -18.43
C THR A 37 -3.69 -37.24 -17.41
N LEU A 38 -4.48 -36.38 -16.76
CA LEU A 38 -5.54 -36.80 -15.84
C LEU A 38 -6.73 -37.46 -16.56
N THR A 39 -7.02 -37.05 -17.80
CA THR A 39 -8.04 -37.66 -18.67
C THR A 39 -7.63 -39.08 -19.07
N ASP A 40 -6.39 -39.23 -19.52
CA ASP A 40 -5.81 -40.52 -19.92
C ASP A 40 -5.77 -41.53 -18.77
N GLN A 41 -5.56 -41.06 -17.54
CA GLN A 41 -5.56 -41.88 -16.32
C GLN A 41 -6.97 -42.17 -15.76
N GLY A 42 -8.04 -41.63 -16.36
CA GLY A 42 -9.43 -41.89 -15.93
C GLY A 42 -9.84 -41.25 -14.61
N LEU A 43 -9.14 -40.22 -14.13
CA LEU A 43 -9.31 -39.63 -12.78
C LEU A 43 -10.23 -38.38 -12.73
N LEU A 44 -11.02 -38.13 -13.78
CA LEU A 44 -11.64 -36.83 -14.06
C LEU A 44 -12.88 -36.40 -13.25
N LYS A 45 -13.19 -37.01 -12.10
CA LYS A 45 -14.42 -36.63 -11.37
C LYS A 45 -14.23 -35.39 -10.50
N GLN A 46 -13.13 -35.29 -9.74
CA GLN A 46 -12.83 -34.18 -8.82
C GLN A 46 -11.31 -34.07 -8.61
N ALA A 47 -10.75 -32.86 -8.68
CA ALA A 47 -9.34 -32.62 -8.38
C ALA A 47 -9.14 -31.25 -7.74
N GLU A 48 -8.29 -31.19 -6.72
CA GLU A 48 -7.77 -29.94 -6.16
C GLU A 48 -6.63 -29.44 -7.04
N VAL A 49 -6.73 -28.20 -7.51
CA VAL A 49 -5.76 -27.64 -8.46
C VAL A 49 -4.98 -26.50 -7.82
N LEU A 50 -3.70 -26.77 -7.53
CA LEU A 50 -2.77 -25.76 -7.05
C LEU A 50 -2.08 -25.06 -8.23
N ILE A 51 -2.33 -23.76 -8.39
CA ILE A 51 -1.69 -22.95 -9.44
C ILE A 51 -0.76 -21.93 -8.78
N SER A 52 0.54 -22.12 -9.01
CA SER A 52 1.60 -21.21 -8.61
C SER A 52 2.03 -20.32 -9.78
N GLY A 53 2.16 -19.02 -9.55
CA GLY A 53 2.66 -18.06 -10.54
C GLY A 53 1.76 -16.83 -10.62
N PRO A 54 2.33 -15.62 -10.73
CA PRO A 54 1.53 -14.40 -10.75
C PRO A 54 1.15 -13.98 -12.18
N GLY A 55 0.15 -13.08 -12.29
CA GLY A 55 -0.16 -12.39 -13.55
C GLY A 55 -1.08 -13.16 -14.51
N PRO A 56 -1.19 -12.71 -15.77
CA PRO A 56 -2.23 -13.15 -16.72
C PRO A 56 -2.16 -14.64 -17.10
N GLY A 57 -0.98 -15.26 -17.00
CA GLY A 57 -0.84 -16.69 -17.25
C GLY A 57 -1.60 -17.57 -16.26
N ARG A 58 -1.74 -17.14 -15.00
CA ARG A 58 -2.56 -17.84 -14.00
C ARG A 58 -4.03 -17.81 -14.38
N ASP A 59 -4.53 -16.66 -14.86
CA ASP A 59 -5.93 -16.54 -15.30
C ASP A 59 -6.21 -17.38 -16.54
N THR A 60 -5.27 -17.45 -17.50
CA THR A 60 -5.42 -18.31 -18.68
C THR A 60 -5.39 -19.79 -18.31
N ALA A 61 -4.51 -20.20 -17.38
CA ALA A 61 -4.51 -21.55 -16.83
C ALA A 61 -5.84 -21.87 -16.13
N LEU A 62 -6.36 -20.96 -15.30
CA LEU A 62 -7.66 -21.11 -14.64
C LEU A 62 -8.81 -21.23 -15.64
N ARG A 63 -8.82 -20.44 -16.71
CA ARG A 63 -9.84 -20.53 -17.78
C ARG A 63 -9.77 -21.88 -18.50
N ALA A 64 -8.57 -22.36 -18.82
CA ALA A 64 -8.39 -23.67 -19.46
C ALA A 64 -8.92 -24.80 -18.56
N ILE A 65 -8.67 -24.72 -17.26
CA ILE A 65 -9.19 -25.70 -16.29
C ILE A 65 -10.70 -25.56 -16.12
N ALA A 66 -11.26 -24.35 -16.06
CA ALA A 66 -12.70 -24.13 -15.97
C ALA A 66 -13.48 -24.58 -17.23
N GLN A 67 -12.82 -24.64 -18.40
CA GLN A 67 -13.37 -25.23 -19.62
C GLN A 67 -13.33 -26.76 -19.62
N SER A 68 -12.55 -27.37 -18.73
CA SER A 68 -12.52 -28.81 -18.54
C SER A 68 -13.63 -29.25 -17.58
N SER A 69 -14.02 -30.52 -17.63
CA SER A 69 -15.07 -31.10 -16.77
C SER A 69 -14.65 -31.29 -15.30
N VAL A 70 -13.55 -30.68 -14.86
CA VAL A 70 -13.01 -30.79 -13.50
C VAL A 70 -13.66 -29.75 -12.60
N LEU A 71 -14.33 -30.19 -11.53
CA LEU A 71 -14.88 -29.31 -10.49
C LEU A 71 -13.72 -28.77 -9.63
N LEU A 72 -13.48 -27.46 -9.72
CA LEU A 72 -12.47 -26.76 -8.93
C LEU A 72 -12.95 -26.59 -7.48
N SER A 73 -12.29 -27.26 -6.55
CA SER A 73 -12.35 -26.88 -5.13
C SER A 73 -11.25 -25.84 -4.89
N TYR A 74 -11.64 -24.60 -4.61
CA TYR A 74 -10.73 -23.59 -4.09
C TYR A 74 -10.66 -23.80 -2.59
N ASP A 75 -9.43 -23.80 -2.01
CA ASP A 75 -9.24 -23.67 -0.56
C ASP A 75 -10.21 -22.61 -0.06
N GLU A 76 -11.12 -23.05 0.82
CA GLU A 76 -12.31 -22.32 1.23
C GLU A 76 -11.93 -20.91 1.71
N ILE A 77 -12.06 -19.93 0.81
CA ILE A 77 -12.19 -18.54 1.24
C ILE A 77 -13.51 -18.54 2.01
N LEU A 78 -13.44 -18.46 3.34
CA LEU A 78 -14.59 -18.29 4.21
C LEU A 78 -15.28 -16.96 3.83
N VAL A 79 -16.17 -17.02 2.84
CA VAL A 79 -16.90 -15.85 2.34
C VAL A 79 -17.95 -15.49 3.38
N SER A 80 -17.71 -14.41 4.12
CA SER A 80 -18.72 -13.82 4.99
C SER A 80 -19.88 -13.27 4.16
N ILE A 81 -21.08 -13.78 4.42
CA ILE A 81 -22.27 -13.63 3.55
C ILE A 81 -22.87 -12.20 3.56
N LYS A 82 -22.30 -11.22 4.31
CA LYS A 82 -22.90 -9.88 4.39
C LYS A 82 -21.98 -8.68 4.15
N ARG A 83 -20.66 -8.81 4.21
CA ARG A 83 -19.74 -7.67 4.02
C ARG A 83 -18.51 -8.06 3.22
N PRO A 84 -18.05 -7.23 2.26
CA PRO A 84 -16.80 -7.45 1.57
C PRO A 84 -15.65 -7.54 2.57
N GLN A 85 -14.89 -8.64 2.52
CA GLN A 85 -13.71 -8.84 3.34
C GLN A 85 -12.47 -8.81 2.46
N LEU A 86 -11.48 -8.01 2.90
CA LEU A 86 -10.16 -7.98 2.31
C LEU A 86 -9.27 -9.00 3.03
N VAL A 87 -8.80 -10.00 2.30
CA VAL A 87 -7.90 -11.04 2.81
C VAL A 87 -6.58 -11.01 2.05
N CYS A 88 -5.47 -11.15 2.76
CA CYS A 88 -4.16 -11.34 2.13
C CYS A 88 -3.99 -12.83 1.85
N VAL A 89 -3.92 -13.20 0.57
CA VAL A 89 -3.77 -14.59 0.13
C VAL A 89 -2.31 -14.99 0.10
N GLU A 90 -1.45 -14.08 -0.37
CA GLU A 90 -0.02 -14.34 -0.51
C GLU A 90 0.76 -13.07 -0.21
N SER A 91 1.87 -13.20 0.50
CA SER A 91 2.84 -12.13 0.67
C SER A 91 4.23 -12.74 0.68
N ARG A 92 5.11 -12.24 -0.19
CA ARG A 92 6.51 -12.70 -0.29
C ARG A 92 7.44 -11.56 -0.61
N ALA A 93 8.67 -11.67 -0.14
CA ALA A 93 9.77 -10.80 -0.53
C ALA A 93 10.69 -11.61 -1.45
N ASP A 94 10.56 -11.42 -2.77
CA ASP A 94 11.36 -12.12 -3.78
C ASP A 94 12.82 -11.63 -3.76
N SER A 95 13.01 -10.33 -3.48
CA SER A 95 14.32 -9.73 -3.18
C SER A 95 14.14 -8.53 -2.25
N LYS A 96 15.25 -7.94 -1.77
CA LYS A 96 15.19 -6.69 -0.98
C LYS A 96 14.44 -5.56 -1.69
N ARG A 97 14.44 -5.57 -3.03
CA ARG A 97 13.85 -4.54 -3.89
C ARG A 97 12.63 -5.03 -4.67
N LEU A 98 12.11 -6.21 -4.36
CA LEU A 98 10.95 -6.78 -5.04
C LEU A 98 10.08 -7.52 -4.03
N HIS A 99 9.08 -6.82 -3.52
CA HIS A 99 8.07 -7.39 -2.63
C HIS A 99 6.78 -7.60 -3.40
N TYR A 100 6.14 -8.75 -3.20
CA TYR A 100 4.87 -9.12 -3.83
C TYR A 100 3.79 -9.35 -2.77
N GLY A 101 2.58 -8.87 -3.05
CA GLY A 101 1.39 -9.13 -2.27
C GLY A 101 0.19 -9.43 -3.14
N ARG A 102 -0.55 -10.48 -2.78
CA ARG A 102 -1.84 -10.86 -3.39
C ARG A 102 -2.95 -10.70 -2.37
N PHE A 103 -3.98 -9.96 -2.74
CA PHE A 103 -5.13 -9.67 -1.89
C PHE A 103 -6.43 -10.05 -2.60
N THR A 104 -7.42 -10.50 -1.83
CA THR A 104 -8.76 -10.85 -2.29
C THR A 104 -9.80 -9.98 -1.60
N LEU A 105 -10.73 -9.44 -2.38
CA LEU A 105 -11.90 -8.74 -1.87
C LEU A 105 -13.17 -9.45 -2.36
N SER A 106 -13.96 -9.97 -1.41
CA SER A 106 -15.21 -10.69 -1.65
C SER A 106 -16.12 -10.70 -0.42
N PRO A 107 -17.45 -10.84 -0.57
CA PRO A 107 -18.20 -10.90 -1.82
C PRO A 107 -18.46 -9.50 -2.41
N LEU A 108 -18.45 -9.39 -3.73
CA LEU A 108 -18.81 -8.16 -4.47
C LEU A 108 -19.99 -8.44 -5.41
N ARG A 109 -20.82 -7.44 -5.69
CA ARG A 109 -21.85 -7.53 -6.73
C ARG A 109 -21.22 -7.41 -8.11
N LYS A 110 -21.88 -7.97 -9.13
CA LYS A 110 -21.45 -7.86 -10.53
C LYS A 110 -21.11 -6.41 -10.91
N GLY A 111 -19.91 -6.20 -11.45
CA GLY A 111 -19.38 -4.90 -11.87
C GLY A 111 -18.61 -4.13 -10.78
N GLN A 112 -18.85 -4.40 -9.49
CA GLN A 112 -18.14 -3.71 -8.41
C GLN A 112 -16.64 -4.03 -8.40
N ALA A 113 -16.26 -5.28 -8.71
CA ALA A 113 -14.86 -5.67 -8.73
C ALA A 113 -14.06 -4.89 -9.77
N ASN A 114 -14.64 -4.61 -10.94
CA ASN A 114 -13.96 -3.83 -11.98
C ASN A 114 -13.78 -2.36 -11.58
N THR A 115 -14.81 -1.76 -11.00
CA THR A 115 -14.75 -0.37 -10.50
C THR A 115 -13.66 -0.22 -9.44
N ILE A 116 -13.66 -1.11 -8.43
CA ILE A 116 -12.71 -1.07 -7.33
C ILE A 116 -11.29 -1.39 -7.84
N GLY A 117 -11.14 -2.45 -8.63
CA GLY A 117 -9.83 -2.88 -9.16
C GLY A 117 -9.17 -1.82 -10.03
N SER A 118 -9.92 -1.21 -10.95
CA SER A 118 -9.41 -0.14 -11.81
C SER A 118 -9.03 1.12 -11.01
N ALA A 119 -9.88 1.54 -10.07
CA ALA A 119 -9.61 2.71 -9.24
C ALA A 119 -8.37 2.51 -8.36
N ILE A 120 -8.29 1.40 -7.62
CA ILE A 120 -7.14 1.09 -6.76
C ILE A 120 -5.87 0.98 -7.57
N ARG A 121 -5.91 0.31 -8.74
CA ARG A 121 -4.73 0.20 -9.62
C ARG A 121 -4.18 1.56 -10.03
N ARG A 122 -5.04 2.52 -10.37
CA ARG A 122 -4.61 3.88 -10.77
C ARG A 122 -3.94 4.61 -9.61
N VAL A 123 -4.53 4.55 -8.42
CA VAL A 123 -3.99 5.24 -7.24
C VAL A 123 -2.68 4.61 -6.77
N LEU A 124 -2.58 3.28 -6.76
CA LEU A 124 -1.34 2.56 -6.42
C LEU A 124 -0.16 2.96 -7.32
N LEU A 125 -0.40 3.19 -8.62
CA LEU A 125 0.66 3.51 -9.59
C LEU A 125 0.98 5.01 -9.67
N GLY A 126 0.06 5.90 -9.30
CA GLY A 126 0.19 7.34 -9.56
C GLY A 126 0.30 8.22 -8.32
N GLU A 127 -0.34 7.84 -7.21
CA GLU A 127 -0.64 8.77 -6.11
C GLU A 127 0.07 8.45 -4.81
N LEU A 128 0.79 7.32 -4.76
CA LEU A 128 1.53 6.95 -3.56
C LEU A 128 2.81 7.75 -3.42
N GLU A 129 3.18 7.99 -2.16
CA GLU A 129 4.38 8.76 -1.85
C GLU A 129 5.61 7.87 -1.81
N GLY A 130 6.68 8.33 -2.47
CA GLY A 130 7.99 7.70 -2.47
C GLY A 130 9.05 8.62 -1.87
N THR A 131 10.17 8.05 -1.44
CA THR A 131 11.37 8.79 -1.02
C THR A 131 12.53 8.46 -1.94
N CYS A 132 13.21 9.48 -2.46
CA CYS A 132 14.37 9.30 -3.34
C CYS A 132 15.38 10.46 -3.17
N ILE A 133 16.55 10.29 -3.77
CA ILE A 133 17.59 11.32 -3.83
C ILE A 133 17.27 12.24 -5.01
N THR A 134 17.14 13.53 -4.75
CA THR A 134 16.78 14.54 -5.77
C THR A 134 17.98 15.34 -6.26
N CYS A 135 19.07 15.36 -5.49
CA CYS A 135 20.26 16.11 -5.84
C CYS A 135 21.50 15.52 -5.16
N ALA A 136 22.62 15.57 -5.87
CA ALA A 136 23.94 15.28 -5.34
C ALA A 136 24.87 16.48 -5.59
N LYS A 137 25.61 16.90 -4.57
CA LYS A 137 26.62 17.95 -4.66
C LYS A 137 28.00 17.34 -4.46
N PHE A 138 28.90 17.63 -5.39
CA PHE A 138 30.28 17.18 -5.39
C PHE A 138 31.22 18.37 -5.22
N GLU A 139 32.39 18.14 -4.63
CA GLU A 139 33.41 19.17 -4.49
C GLU A 139 34.28 19.27 -5.75
N ASN A 140 34.51 20.50 -6.24
CA ASN A 140 35.41 20.80 -7.36
C ASN A 140 35.06 20.11 -8.70
N ILE A 141 33.78 19.78 -8.94
CA ILE A 141 33.30 19.21 -10.20
C ILE A 141 32.48 20.26 -10.95
N THR A 142 32.83 20.50 -12.22
CA THR A 142 32.21 21.53 -13.05
C THR A 142 31.04 21.02 -13.90
N HIS A 143 31.07 19.75 -14.31
CA HIS A 143 30.01 19.15 -15.13
C HIS A 143 29.83 17.64 -14.86
N GLU A 144 28.65 17.12 -15.15
CA GLU A 144 28.23 15.73 -14.90
C GLU A 144 29.03 14.67 -15.68
N TYR A 145 29.65 15.04 -16.80
CA TYR A 145 30.50 14.13 -17.59
C TYR A 145 31.96 14.10 -17.11
N SER A 146 32.27 14.71 -15.97
CA SER A 146 33.64 14.76 -15.45
C SER A 146 34.06 13.38 -14.94
N VAL A 147 35.34 13.07 -15.16
CA VAL A 147 35.97 11.87 -14.58
C VAL A 147 36.85 12.30 -13.42
N MET A 148 36.64 11.68 -12.26
CA MET A 148 37.47 11.89 -11.08
C MET A 148 38.66 10.95 -11.13
N ILE A 149 39.88 11.48 -11.08
CA ILE A 149 41.10 10.66 -11.12
C ILE A 149 41.05 9.67 -9.95
N GLY A 150 41.22 8.37 -10.22
CA GLY A 150 41.30 7.31 -9.21
C GLY A 150 39.96 6.77 -8.69
N ILE A 151 38.84 7.22 -9.26
CA ILE A 151 37.52 6.58 -9.19
C ILE A 151 37.27 5.90 -10.55
N GLU A 152 36.67 4.72 -10.55
CA GLU A 152 36.38 3.96 -11.77
C GLU A 152 35.23 4.57 -12.58
N GLU A 153 34.17 4.99 -11.89
CA GLU A 153 32.94 5.55 -12.46
C GLU A 153 33.06 7.06 -12.73
N SER A 154 32.36 7.51 -13.78
CA SER A 154 32.13 8.94 -14.03
C SER A 154 31.09 9.53 -13.08
N VAL A 155 31.04 10.86 -12.96
CA VAL A 155 30.02 11.55 -12.13
C VAL A 155 28.60 11.17 -12.58
N HIS A 156 28.34 11.10 -13.88
CA HIS A 156 27.06 10.67 -14.43
C HIS A 156 26.68 9.24 -14.01
N GLU A 157 27.62 8.29 -14.06
CA GLU A 157 27.37 6.93 -13.60
C GLU A 157 27.06 6.87 -12.10
N ILE A 158 27.77 7.68 -11.28
CA ILE A 158 27.47 7.82 -9.85
C ILE A 158 26.05 8.36 -9.65
N LEU A 159 25.63 9.38 -10.40
CA LEU A 159 24.27 9.93 -10.33
C LEU A 159 23.21 8.87 -10.69
N MET A 160 23.46 8.04 -11.71
CA MET A 160 22.57 6.93 -12.08
C MET A 160 22.51 5.85 -11.00
N ASN A 161 23.65 5.50 -10.42
CA ASN A 161 23.72 4.55 -9.31
C ASN A 161 22.98 5.06 -8.06
N LEU A 162 23.10 6.37 -7.75
CA LEU A 162 22.36 7.01 -6.67
C LEU A 162 20.85 7.01 -6.94
N LYS A 163 20.42 7.24 -8.19
CA LYS A 163 19.00 7.17 -8.60
C LYS A 163 18.39 5.78 -8.37
N GLU A 164 19.20 4.73 -8.47
CA GLU A 164 18.74 3.36 -8.19
C GLU A 164 18.55 3.08 -6.69
N ILE A 165 19.04 3.90 -5.77
CA ILE A 165 18.91 3.63 -4.33
C ILE A 165 17.45 3.80 -3.89
N VAL A 166 16.89 2.77 -3.24
CA VAL A 166 15.54 2.82 -2.66
C VAL A 166 15.65 3.23 -1.19
N LEU A 167 14.96 4.32 -0.86
CA LEU A 167 14.88 4.89 0.48
C LEU A 167 13.46 4.78 1.05
N ARG A 168 13.38 4.68 2.38
CA ARG A 168 12.13 4.82 3.14
C ARG A 168 12.29 5.96 4.15
N SER A 169 11.34 6.89 4.15
CA SER A 169 11.26 7.98 5.12
C SER A 169 9.80 8.25 5.51
N ASP A 170 9.57 8.39 6.81
CA ASP A 170 8.27 8.81 7.34
C ASP A 170 8.18 10.34 7.47
N ALA A 171 9.31 11.04 7.37
CA ALA A 171 9.38 12.49 7.53
C ALA A 171 9.21 13.23 6.20
N TYR A 172 8.40 14.29 6.23
CA TYR A 172 8.27 15.27 5.15
C TYR A 172 9.40 16.31 5.19
N GLY A 173 9.59 16.99 4.06
CA GLY A 173 10.60 18.02 3.84
C GLY A 173 11.93 17.48 3.30
N ILE A 174 12.83 18.41 2.97
CA ILE A 174 14.18 18.10 2.46
C ILE A 174 15.01 17.55 3.63
N ARG A 175 15.67 16.42 3.37
CA ARG A 175 16.63 15.79 4.27
C ARG A 175 17.99 15.74 3.60
N GLU A 176 19.03 15.93 4.39
CA GLU A 176 20.40 15.88 3.92
C GLU A 176 21.04 14.56 4.33
N GLY A 177 21.72 13.92 3.40
CA GLY A 177 22.62 12.80 3.64
C GLY A 177 24.01 13.11 3.09
N SER A 178 25.01 12.32 3.44
CA SER A 178 26.34 12.50 2.89
C SER A 178 27.10 11.19 2.72
N ILE A 179 28.10 11.22 1.85
CA ILE A 179 29.06 10.14 1.66
C ILE A 179 30.43 10.76 1.91
N HIS A 180 31.18 10.21 2.87
CA HIS A 180 32.52 10.64 3.23
C HIS A 180 33.42 9.39 3.33
N ILE A 181 34.12 9.06 2.26
CA ILE A 181 34.94 7.83 2.18
C ILE A 181 36.34 8.14 1.67
N VAL A 182 37.33 7.55 2.34
CA VAL A 182 38.73 7.54 1.90
C VAL A 182 39.06 6.17 1.32
N GLY A 183 39.51 6.14 0.07
CA GLY A 183 39.87 4.92 -0.66
C GLY A 183 41.20 4.28 -0.22
N PRO A 184 41.58 3.13 -0.80
CA PRO A 184 40.86 2.37 -1.81
C PRO A 184 39.73 1.52 -1.21
N LYS A 185 38.51 1.64 -1.75
CA LYS A 185 37.31 0.93 -1.25
C LYS A 185 36.21 0.93 -2.31
N LYS A 186 35.37 -0.11 -2.33
CA LYS A 186 34.08 -0.08 -3.02
C LYS A 186 33.05 0.61 -2.13
N VAL A 187 32.40 1.63 -2.67
CA VAL A 187 31.37 2.44 -2.01
C VAL A 187 30.00 1.90 -2.38
N THR A 188 29.21 1.60 -1.36
CA THR A 188 27.85 1.05 -1.50
C THR A 188 26.85 1.94 -0.77
N ALA A 189 25.56 1.70 -0.95
CA ALA A 189 24.50 2.43 -0.24
C ALA A 189 24.58 2.31 1.29
N GLN A 190 25.30 1.30 1.83
CA GLN A 190 25.60 1.21 3.26
C GLN A 190 26.50 2.35 3.76
N ASP A 191 27.36 2.89 2.91
CA ASP A 191 28.34 3.92 3.26
C ASP A 191 27.72 5.32 3.31
N ILE A 192 26.43 5.46 2.98
CA ILE A 192 25.71 6.73 3.07
C ILE A 192 25.37 7.04 4.54
N ILE A 193 25.83 8.19 4.99
CA ILE A 193 25.46 8.77 6.28
C ILE A 193 24.09 9.42 6.12
N LEU A 194 23.07 8.74 6.65
CA LEU A 194 21.68 9.15 6.56
C LEU A 194 21.19 9.73 7.88
N PRO A 195 20.23 10.68 7.85
CA PRO A 195 19.59 11.15 9.05
C PRO A 195 18.69 10.05 9.65
N PRO A 196 18.40 10.08 10.97
CA PRO A 196 17.67 9.01 11.65
C PRO A 196 16.27 8.68 11.07
N SER A 197 15.66 9.64 10.36
CA SER A 197 14.35 9.49 9.74
C SER A 197 14.36 8.74 8.41
N VAL A 198 15.53 8.51 7.80
CA VAL A 198 15.67 7.90 6.48
C VAL A 198 16.41 6.58 6.60
N ARG A 199 15.93 5.55 5.89
CA ARG A 199 16.54 4.22 5.85
C ARG A 199 16.73 3.77 4.42
N VAL A 200 17.88 3.15 4.15
CA VAL A 200 18.15 2.43 2.90
C VAL A 200 17.55 1.04 2.97
N ILE A 201 16.85 0.64 1.92
CA ILE A 201 16.27 -0.70 1.81
C ILE A 201 17.30 -1.73 1.35
N ASP A 202 18.10 -1.38 0.34
CA ASP A 202 19.17 -2.23 -0.17
C ASP A 202 20.54 -1.60 0.07
N THR A 203 21.21 -2.08 1.12
CA THR A 203 22.55 -1.64 1.50
C THR A 203 23.63 -2.07 0.52
N THR A 204 23.34 -3.01 -0.39
CA THR A 204 24.34 -3.59 -1.31
C THR A 204 24.40 -2.88 -2.65
N GLN A 205 23.52 -1.90 -2.90
CA GLN A 205 23.53 -1.12 -4.13
C GLN A 205 24.90 -0.44 -4.30
N HIS A 206 25.54 -0.71 -5.44
CA HIS A 206 26.84 -0.15 -5.79
C HIS A 206 26.70 1.34 -6.12
N ILE A 207 27.67 2.15 -5.70
CA ILE A 207 27.73 3.59 -6.01
C ILE A 207 28.99 3.91 -6.83
N ALA A 208 30.16 3.59 -6.28
CA ALA A 208 31.45 3.90 -6.89
C ALA A 208 32.58 2.97 -6.39
N SER A 209 33.68 2.88 -7.13
CA SER A 209 34.88 2.10 -6.82
C SER A 209 36.11 3.01 -6.80
N LEU A 210 36.70 3.19 -5.62
CA LEU A 210 37.92 3.98 -5.43
C LEU A 210 39.14 3.07 -5.55
N ASN A 211 39.93 3.27 -6.60
CA ASN A 211 41.14 2.48 -6.88
C ASN A 211 42.40 3.03 -6.21
N LYS A 212 42.35 4.27 -5.72
CA LYS A 212 43.47 4.98 -5.09
C LYS A 212 43.05 5.57 -3.74
N SER A 213 44.02 6.01 -2.94
CA SER A 213 43.78 6.73 -1.68
C SER A 213 43.29 8.14 -1.95
N ILE A 214 42.00 8.27 -2.23
CA ILE A 214 41.32 9.51 -2.61
C ILE A 214 40.10 9.69 -1.72
N ASN A 215 39.75 10.94 -1.44
CA ASN A 215 38.56 11.27 -0.68
C ASN A 215 37.39 11.47 -1.65
N LEU A 216 36.29 10.78 -1.40
CA LEU A 216 35.02 11.00 -2.07
C LEU A 216 34.04 11.62 -1.08
N ASP A 217 33.71 12.88 -1.34
CA ASP A 217 32.79 13.69 -0.54
C ASP A 217 31.59 14.09 -1.40
N ILE A 218 30.41 13.57 -1.04
CA ILE A 218 29.15 13.85 -1.75
C ILE A 218 28.09 14.26 -0.73
N LEU A 219 27.44 15.39 -0.95
CA LEU A 219 26.25 15.81 -0.19
C LEU A 219 24.99 15.46 -0.98
N LEU A 220 24.02 14.84 -0.34
CA LEU A 220 22.80 14.34 -0.96
C LEU A 220 21.59 15.08 -0.40
N LYS A 221 20.66 15.48 -1.28
CA LYS A 221 19.33 15.92 -0.88
C LYS A 221 18.34 14.79 -1.15
N ILE A 222 17.55 14.49 -0.12
CA ILE A 222 16.57 13.42 -0.09
C ILE A 222 15.22 14.07 0.15
N GLU A 223 14.25 13.73 -0.70
CA GLU A 223 12.92 14.28 -0.62
C GLU A 223 11.88 13.17 -0.65
N LYS A 224 10.69 13.50 -0.17
CA LYS A 224 9.49 12.67 -0.24
C LYS A 224 8.48 13.39 -1.11
N GLY A 225 7.96 12.71 -2.11
CA GLY A 225 7.07 13.29 -3.12
C GLY A 225 6.19 12.24 -3.76
N ARG A 226 5.54 12.59 -4.88
CA ARG A 226 4.66 11.71 -5.65
C ARG A 226 5.04 11.75 -7.13
N GLY A 227 4.85 10.62 -7.81
CA GLY A 227 5.06 10.51 -9.25
C GLY A 227 6.52 10.62 -9.68
N TYR A 228 6.71 11.01 -10.94
CA TYR A 228 8.02 11.21 -11.55
C TYR A 228 8.21 12.68 -11.88
N ILE A 229 9.28 13.28 -11.37
CA ILE A 229 9.61 14.68 -11.63
C ILE A 229 10.97 14.73 -12.34
N ILE A 230 10.96 15.24 -13.58
CA ILE A 230 12.19 15.56 -14.31
C ILE A 230 12.75 16.84 -13.69
N GLN A 231 13.99 16.80 -13.25
CA GLN A 231 14.63 18.00 -12.70
C GLN A 231 15.23 18.83 -13.84
N ASN A 232 14.89 20.12 -13.89
CA ASN A 232 15.47 21.02 -14.89
C ASN A 232 16.87 21.47 -14.43
N PRO A 233 17.93 21.23 -15.23
CA PRO A 233 19.29 21.63 -14.88
C PRO A 233 19.45 23.15 -14.71
N GLU A 234 18.67 23.94 -15.44
CA GLU A 234 18.72 25.42 -15.40
C GLU A 234 18.35 26.02 -14.04
N ASN A 235 17.63 25.26 -13.19
CA ASN A 235 17.30 25.70 -11.84
C ASN A 235 18.47 25.54 -10.85
N TYR A 236 19.57 24.91 -11.27
CA TYR A 236 20.71 24.59 -10.43
C TYR A 236 21.98 25.21 -11.02
N ASN A 237 22.74 25.90 -10.17
CA ASN A 237 24.03 26.42 -10.58
C ASN A 237 25.05 25.29 -10.62
N SER A 238 25.34 24.76 -11.81
CA SER A 238 26.38 23.72 -11.99
C SER A 238 27.77 24.18 -11.52
N GLN A 239 28.01 25.51 -11.47
CA GLN A 239 29.24 26.09 -10.92
C GLN A 239 29.44 25.80 -9.43
N ASP A 240 28.36 25.50 -8.70
CA ASP A 240 28.40 25.15 -7.27
C ASP A 240 28.62 23.63 -7.05
N GLY A 241 28.86 22.86 -8.11
CA GLY A 241 29.02 21.41 -8.08
C GLY A 241 27.74 20.65 -7.74
N ILE A 242 26.58 21.29 -7.92
CA ILE A 242 25.25 20.76 -7.61
C ILE A 242 24.66 20.13 -8.86
N PHE A 243 24.39 18.83 -8.82
CA PHE A 243 23.79 18.08 -9.91
C PHE A 243 22.41 17.54 -9.50
N PRO A 244 21.34 17.89 -10.22
CA PRO A 244 20.03 17.33 -9.95
C PRO A 244 19.94 15.88 -10.43
N ILE A 245 19.11 15.10 -9.75
CA ILE A 245 18.75 13.73 -10.12
C ILE A 245 17.24 13.70 -10.31
N ASP A 246 16.80 13.15 -11.45
CA ASP A 246 15.38 12.92 -11.71
C ASP A 246 14.72 12.13 -10.57
N ALA A 247 13.66 12.70 -10.02
CA ALA A 247 13.04 12.20 -8.82
C ALA A 247 11.96 11.17 -9.17
N ALA A 248 12.25 9.89 -8.90
CA ALA A 248 11.30 8.79 -9.06
C ALA A 248 10.64 8.43 -7.71
N PHE A 249 9.56 9.12 -7.35
CA PHE A 249 8.81 8.87 -6.11
C PHE A 249 7.78 7.74 -6.28
N ILE A 250 8.15 6.66 -6.95
CA ILE A 250 7.23 5.59 -7.37
C ILE A 250 7.61 4.28 -6.66
N PRO A 251 7.04 4.00 -5.46
CA PRO A 251 7.37 2.79 -4.70
C PRO A 251 6.73 1.51 -5.27
N VAL A 252 5.61 1.64 -6.01
CA VAL A 252 4.91 0.51 -6.63
C VAL A 252 5.39 0.35 -8.07
N GLN A 253 5.98 -0.80 -8.38
CA GLN A 253 6.53 -1.10 -9.70
C GLN A 253 5.47 -1.63 -10.66
N ASN A 254 4.52 -2.44 -10.15
CA ASN A 254 3.48 -3.03 -10.98
C ASN A 254 2.25 -3.37 -10.14
N VAL A 255 1.09 -3.34 -10.79
CA VAL A 255 -0.19 -3.78 -10.23
C VAL A 255 -1.00 -4.49 -11.30
N ASN A 256 -1.45 -5.68 -10.97
CA ASN A 256 -2.39 -6.46 -11.77
C ASN A 256 -3.67 -6.71 -10.94
N TYR A 257 -4.81 -6.81 -11.62
CA TYR A 257 -6.05 -7.25 -10.98
C TYR A 257 -6.78 -8.23 -11.88
N SER A 258 -7.43 -9.22 -11.26
CA SER A 258 -8.30 -10.15 -11.97
C SER A 258 -9.61 -10.32 -11.21
N ILE A 259 -10.66 -10.64 -11.97
CA ILE A 259 -12.03 -10.75 -11.46
C ILE A 259 -12.48 -12.18 -11.71
N HIS A 260 -13.01 -12.81 -10.68
CA HIS A 260 -13.65 -14.12 -10.77
C HIS A 260 -15.11 -14.00 -10.40
N SER A 261 -16.00 -14.45 -11.28
CA SER A 261 -17.45 -14.45 -11.05
C SER A 261 -17.92 -15.85 -10.67
N TYR A 262 -18.80 -15.93 -9.67
CA TYR A 262 -19.40 -17.18 -9.22
C TYR A 262 -20.88 -16.97 -8.90
N TRP A 263 -21.64 -18.07 -8.92
CA TRP A 263 -23.06 -18.06 -8.58
C TRP A 263 -23.23 -18.24 -7.07
N SER A 264 -23.97 -17.35 -6.44
CA SER A 264 -24.33 -17.42 -5.03
C SER A 264 -25.85 -17.36 -4.92
N GLY A 265 -26.50 -18.53 -4.85
CA GLY A 265 -27.94 -18.64 -5.01
C GLY A 265 -28.39 -18.21 -6.40
N ASN A 266 -29.27 -17.20 -6.48
CA ASN A 266 -29.79 -16.67 -7.75
C ASN A 266 -29.02 -15.44 -8.27
N GLU A 267 -27.99 -14.97 -7.56
CA GLU A 267 -27.22 -13.78 -7.93
C GLU A 267 -25.79 -14.13 -8.35
N ILE A 268 -25.25 -13.39 -9.32
CA ILE A 268 -23.83 -13.46 -9.69
C ILE A 268 -23.04 -12.55 -8.76
N GLN A 269 -22.10 -13.13 -8.03
CA GLN A 269 -21.13 -12.42 -7.20
C GLN A 269 -19.75 -12.44 -7.84
N GLU A 270 -18.92 -11.48 -7.45
CA GLU A 270 -17.55 -11.31 -7.93
C GLU A 270 -16.56 -11.35 -6.77
N ILE A 271 -15.35 -11.84 -7.08
CA ILE A 271 -14.15 -11.79 -6.26
C ILE A 271 -13.13 -10.96 -7.02
N LEU A 272 -12.60 -9.93 -6.37
CA LEU A 272 -11.49 -9.14 -6.90
C LEU A 272 -10.17 -9.69 -6.34
N PHE A 273 -9.26 -10.10 -7.22
CA PHE A 273 -7.88 -10.41 -6.88
C PHE A 273 -7.00 -9.21 -7.26
N LEU A 274 -6.20 -8.72 -6.32
CA LEU A 274 -5.21 -7.67 -6.51
C LEU A 274 -3.82 -8.25 -6.32
N GLU A 275 -2.93 -7.99 -7.26
CA GLU A 275 -1.53 -8.39 -7.21
C GLU A 275 -0.67 -7.13 -7.29
N ILE A 276 0.17 -6.89 -6.29
CA ILE A 276 0.93 -5.66 -6.10
C ILE A 276 2.41 -6.00 -5.96
N TRP A 277 3.26 -5.32 -6.74
CA TRP A 277 4.72 -5.41 -6.66
C TRP A 277 5.31 -4.06 -6.25
N THR A 278 6.13 -4.06 -5.21
CA THR A 278 6.78 -2.84 -4.70
C THR A 278 8.30 -2.99 -4.64
N ASN A 279 8.99 -1.84 -4.63
CA ASN A 279 10.45 -1.78 -4.59
C ASN A 279 11.07 -1.98 -3.18
N GLY A 280 10.26 -2.37 -2.19
CA GLY A 280 10.66 -2.56 -0.80
C GLY A 280 10.59 -1.32 0.09
N GLY A 281 10.54 -0.10 -0.49
CA GLY A 281 10.37 1.16 0.27
C GLY A 281 9.02 1.24 0.98
N LEU A 282 7.99 0.65 0.36
CA LEU A 282 6.63 0.53 0.90
C LEU A 282 6.18 -0.93 0.77
N ALA A 283 5.63 -1.53 1.83
CA ALA A 283 5.14 -2.91 1.74
C ALA A 283 3.84 -2.98 0.90
N PRO A 284 3.58 -4.06 0.15
CA PRO A 284 2.35 -4.17 -0.66
C PRO A 284 1.05 -3.94 0.13
N LYS A 285 1.00 -4.39 1.38
CA LYS A 285 -0.14 -4.18 2.30
C LYS A 285 -0.27 -2.71 2.71
N GLU A 286 0.83 -2.05 3.05
CA GLU A 286 0.87 -0.62 3.38
C GLU A 286 0.41 0.22 2.18
N ALA A 287 0.94 -0.09 0.99
CA ALA A 287 0.56 0.54 -0.28
C ALA A 287 -0.94 0.45 -0.56
N LEU A 288 -1.55 -0.72 -0.33
CA LEU A 288 -2.99 -0.91 -0.51
C LEU A 288 -3.82 -0.04 0.44
N TYR A 289 -3.40 0.08 1.71
CA TYR A 289 -4.09 0.94 2.67
C TYR A 289 -3.94 2.42 2.35
N GLU A 290 -2.74 2.85 1.95
CA GLU A 290 -2.49 4.23 1.54
C GLU A 290 -3.31 4.58 0.30
N ALA A 291 -3.33 3.71 -0.71
CA ALA A 291 -4.17 3.91 -1.89
C ALA A 291 -5.67 3.95 -1.56
N SER A 292 -6.11 3.14 -0.60
CA SER A 292 -7.51 3.16 -0.15
C SER A 292 -7.87 4.48 0.53
N ARG A 293 -6.98 5.02 1.38
CA ARG A 293 -7.17 6.35 1.99
C ARG A 293 -7.22 7.45 0.93
N ASN A 294 -6.26 7.48 0.01
CA ASN A 294 -6.22 8.47 -1.06
C ASN A 294 -7.49 8.42 -1.92
N LEU A 295 -8.01 7.22 -2.23
CA LEU A 295 -9.29 7.09 -2.93
C LEU A 295 -10.45 7.70 -2.14
N ILE A 296 -10.56 7.41 -0.84
CA ILE A 296 -11.61 7.99 0.00
C ILE A 296 -11.50 9.51 -0.02
N ASP A 297 -10.30 10.06 0.13
CA ASP A 297 -10.05 11.50 0.12
C ASP A 297 -10.46 12.15 -1.21
N PHE A 298 -10.25 11.49 -2.34
CA PHE A 298 -10.75 11.96 -3.65
C PHE A 298 -12.28 12.00 -3.74
N PHE A 299 -12.99 11.14 -3.02
CA PHE A 299 -14.46 11.11 -3.03
C PHE A 299 -15.09 12.02 -1.98
N LEU A 300 -14.35 12.47 -0.96
CA LEU A 300 -14.87 13.37 0.08
C LEU A 300 -15.53 14.66 -0.47
N PRO A 301 -14.98 15.36 -1.48
CA PRO A 301 -15.61 16.57 -2.02
C PRO A 301 -16.98 16.32 -2.65
N PHE A 302 -17.17 15.17 -3.31
CA PHE A 302 -18.46 14.81 -3.93
C PHE A 302 -19.55 14.58 -2.88
N MET A 303 -19.18 14.07 -1.70
CA MET A 303 -20.10 13.91 -0.58
C MET A 303 -20.52 15.26 0.03
N ARG A 304 -19.63 16.25 0.03
CA ARG A 304 -19.89 17.59 0.60
C ARG A 304 -20.66 18.51 -0.35
N ALA A 305 -20.53 18.32 -1.67
CA ALA A 305 -21.27 19.08 -2.66
C ALA A 305 -22.79 18.89 -2.57
N GLU A 306 -23.27 17.76 -2.04
CA GLU A 306 -24.69 17.57 -1.73
C GLU A 306 -25.14 18.40 -0.51
N GLU A 307 -24.26 18.68 0.45
CA GLU A 307 -24.58 19.47 1.64
C GLU A 307 -24.66 20.97 1.31
N GLU A 308 -23.77 21.50 0.48
CA GLU A 308 -23.75 22.94 0.12
C GLU A 308 -24.98 23.37 -0.68
N ASN A 309 -25.52 22.50 -1.55
CA ASN A 309 -26.75 22.75 -2.32
C ASN A 309 -28.03 22.71 -1.47
N ILE A 310 -27.97 22.20 -0.24
CA ILE A 310 -29.09 22.20 0.72
C ILE A 310 -29.03 23.45 1.63
N THR A 311 -27.89 24.16 1.66
CA THR A 311 -27.62 25.27 2.60
C THR A 311 -27.59 26.67 1.99
N GLU A 312 -28.10 26.90 0.78
CA GLU A 312 -28.27 28.27 0.22
C GLU A 312 -29.31 29.14 0.96
N THR A 313 -29.79 28.71 2.14
CA THR A 313 -30.52 29.57 3.07
C THR A 313 -29.94 29.51 4.48
N LYS A 314 -28.68 29.95 4.67
CA LYS A 314 -28.28 30.65 5.90
C LYS A 314 -26.95 31.39 5.73
N SER A 315 -27.03 32.67 6.01
CA SER A 315 -26.03 33.72 5.98
C SER A 315 -24.75 33.45 6.80
N LEU A 316 -23.62 33.79 6.20
CA LEU A 316 -22.37 34.35 6.74
C LEU A 316 -22.23 34.44 8.28
N SER A 317 -21.27 33.71 8.86
CA SER A 317 -20.30 34.24 9.85
C SER A 317 -19.23 33.20 10.25
N ASP A 318 -17.98 33.60 10.05
CA ASP A 318 -16.69 33.28 10.69
C ASP A 318 -16.39 31.92 11.40
N ASN A 319 -15.26 31.35 10.93
CA ASN A 319 -14.11 30.82 11.67
C ASN A 319 -14.32 29.84 12.87
N MET A 320 -14.05 28.54 12.66
CA MET A 320 -12.97 27.77 13.33
C MET A 320 -13.08 26.24 13.10
N THR A 321 -11.94 25.64 12.75
CA THR A 321 -11.52 24.22 12.88
C THR A 321 -12.25 23.10 12.09
N PRO A 322 -11.52 22.22 11.39
CA PRO A 322 -12.10 21.07 10.70
C PRO A 322 -12.39 19.96 11.71
N SER A 323 -13.60 19.93 12.26
CA SER A 323 -14.16 18.73 12.87
C SER A 323 -14.99 18.00 11.80
N LEU A 324 -14.73 16.70 11.63
CA LEU A 324 -15.48 15.82 10.73
C LEU A 324 -16.97 15.80 11.13
N PRO A 325 -17.91 16.24 10.28
CA PRO A 325 -19.32 15.98 10.52
C PRO A 325 -19.62 14.54 10.07
N LEU A 326 -19.73 13.61 11.02
CA LEU A 326 -20.23 12.23 10.79
C LEU A 326 -21.77 12.20 10.77
N SER A 327 -22.41 13.14 10.08
CA SER A 327 -23.88 13.28 10.11
C SER A 327 -24.62 12.22 9.30
N HIS A 328 -24.06 11.68 8.21
CA HIS A 328 -24.81 10.74 7.35
C HIS A 328 -24.03 9.48 6.96
N ILE A 329 -23.86 8.58 7.92
CA ILE A 329 -23.59 7.16 7.64
C ILE A 329 -24.74 6.34 8.24
N SER A 330 -25.27 5.39 7.47
CA SER A 330 -26.42 4.56 7.81
C SER A 330 -26.35 3.98 9.24
N THR A 331 -27.51 3.91 9.91
CA THR A 331 -27.69 3.56 11.32
C THR A 331 -27.01 2.24 11.76
N ASP A 332 -26.73 1.34 10.82
CA ASP A 332 -26.08 0.04 11.09
C ASP A 332 -24.54 0.06 11.12
N THR A 333 -23.89 1.12 10.59
CA THR A 333 -22.42 1.27 10.64
C THR A 333 -21.98 2.16 11.80
N LYS A 334 -22.82 3.14 12.18
CA LYS A 334 -22.69 3.91 13.43
C LYS A 334 -22.60 2.98 14.64
N ARG A 335 -23.52 2.02 14.78
CA ARG A 335 -23.52 1.06 15.90
C ARG A 335 -22.20 0.29 16.05
N ILE A 336 -21.59 -0.18 14.96
CA ILE A 336 -20.39 -1.02 15.02
C ILE A 336 -19.13 -0.23 15.36
N VAL A 337 -19.04 1.03 14.93
CA VAL A 337 -17.96 1.93 15.32
C VAL A 337 -18.14 2.40 16.77
N PHE A 338 -19.38 2.65 17.20
CA PHE A 338 -19.69 3.07 18.57
C PHE A 338 -19.53 1.97 19.62
N ASP A 339 -19.81 0.71 19.27
CA ASP A 339 -19.66 -0.42 20.20
C ASP A 339 -18.18 -0.76 20.51
N GLN A 340 -17.22 -0.25 19.74
CA GLN A 340 -15.80 -0.58 19.86
C GLN A 340 -14.88 0.60 20.24
N MET A 341 -15.41 1.83 20.33
CA MET A 341 -14.62 2.99 20.76
C MET A 341 -14.46 3.03 22.28
N TYR A 342 -13.22 3.03 22.72
CA TYR A 342 -12.85 3.23 24.13
C TYR A 342 -12.90 4.71 24.50
N ILE A 343 -13.22 5.00 25.76
CA ILE A 343 -13.24 6.37 26.30
C ILE A 343 -11.84 7.01 26.24
N ASP A 344 -10.77 6.20 26.23
CA ASP A 344 -9.37 6.61 26.03
C ASP A 344 -9.13 7.34 24.70
N GLN A 345 -9.97 7.10 23.70
CA GLN A 345 -9.86 7.71 22.36
C GLN A 345 -10.71 8.99 22.24
N LEU A 346 -11.44 9.34 23.29
CA LEU A 346 -12.31 10.52 23.34
C LEU A 346 -11.54 11.69 23.95
N ASN A 347 -11.71 12.90 23.40
CA ASN A 347 -11.04 14.12 23.87
C ASN A 347 -11.67 14.68 25.16
N PHE A 348 -12.00 13.83 26.13
CA PHE A 348 -12.49 14.28 27.43
C PHE A 348 -11.36 14.84 28.30
N SER A 349 -11.70 15.77 29.19
CA SER A 349 -10.76 16.21 30.22
C SER A 349 -10.29 15.03 31.08
N THR A 350 -9.06 15.10 31.57
CA THR A 350 -8.44 14.06 32.43
C THR A 350 -9.28 13.75 33.67
N ARG A 351 -10.06 14.73 34.16
CA ARG A 351 -11.00 14.55 35.26
C ARG A 351 -12.19 13.67 34.86
N ILE A 352 -12.82 13.94 33.71
CA ILE A 352 -13.95 13.15 33.18
C ILE A 352 -13.50 11.72 32.91
N TYR A 353 -12.39 11.57 32.19
CA TYR A 353 -11.79 10.29 31.87
C TYR A 353 -11.59 9.41 33.12
N ASN A 354 -10.94 9.94 34.15
CA ASN A 354 -10.65 9.20 35.37
C ASN A 354 -11.92 8.87 36.19
N CYS A 355 -12.96 9.71 36.14
CA CYS A 355 -14.22 9.44 36.81
C CYS A 355 -15.01 8.33 36.08
N LEU A 356 -15.06 8.36 34.76
CA LEU A 356 -15.72 7.33 33.93
C LEU A 356 -15.05 5.97 34.09
N LYS A 357 -13.70 5.93 34.04
CA LYS A 357 -12.92 4.71 34.24
C LYS A 357 -13.11 4.10 35.64
N LYS A 358 -13.19 4.93 36.68
CA LYS A 358 -13.50 4.47 38.06
C LYS A 358 -14.91 3.94 38.22
N ALA A 359 -15.85 4.36 37.37
CA ALA A 359 -17.20 3.85 37.31
C ALA A 359 -17.35 2.60 36.44
N ASN A 360 -16.22 1.99 35.99
CA ASN A 360 -16.17 0.87 35.04
C ASN A 360 -16.81 1.15 33.68
N ILE A 361 -16.93 2.43 33.30
CA ILE A 361 -17.37 2.82 31.97
C ILE A 361 -16.11 2.94 31.12
N ASN A 362 -15.89 1.98 30.22
CA ASN A 362 -14.66 1.91 29.42
C ASN A 362 -14.92 2.14 27.92
N THR A 363 -16.14 1.87 27.46
CA THR A 363 -16.56 2.05 26.06
C THR A 363 -17.68 3.07 25.93
N LEU A 364 -17.86 3.57 24.71
CA LEU A 364 -18.98 4.46 24.40
C LEU A 364 -20.35 3.76 24.49
N SER A 365 -20.37 2.44 24.26
CA SER A 365 -21.56 1.59 24.47
C SER A 365 -21.96 1.55 25.95
N ASP A 366 -20.98 1.38 26.85
CA ASP A 366 -21.22 1.44 28.30
C ASP A 366 -21.80 2.79 28.69
N LEU A 367 -21.24 3.89 28.17
CA LEU A 367 -21.66 5.26 28.47
C LEU A 367 -23.10 5.56 28.02
N SER A 368 -23.54 4.96 26.92
CA SER A 368 -24.91 5.12 26.39
C SER A 368 -25.99 4.60 27.35
N ASN A 369 -25.66 3.56 28.14
CA ASN A 369 -26.58 2.93 29.08
C ASN A 369 -26.82 3.73 30.37
N TYR A 370 -26.07 4.81 30.61
CA TYR A 370 -26.24 5.65 31.79
C TYR A 370 -27.13 6.86 31.48
N SER A 371 -28.14 7.11 32.33
CA SER A 371 -28.93 8.34 32.26
C SER A 371 -28.18 9.52 32.90
N ARG A 372 -28.68 10.74 32.69
CA ARG A 372 -28.14 11.95 33.33
C ARG A 372 -28.12 11.83 34.85
N GLU A 373 -29.16 11.25 35.44
CA GLU A 373 -29.30 11.04 36.87
C GLU A 373 -28.27 10.04 37.40
N ASP A 374 -27.91 9.04 36.60
CA ASP A 374 -26.90 8.04 36.96
C ASP A 374 -25.47 8.59 36.82
N LEU A 375 -25.21 9.42 35.83
CA LEU A 375 -23.93 10.13 35.70
C LEU A 375 -23.69 11.08 36.89
N MET A 376 -24.73 11.75 37.39
CA MET A 376 -24.63 12.61 38.58
C MET A 376 -24.33 11.84 39.88
N LYS A 377 -24.58 10.52 39.92
CA LYS A 377 -24.24 9.66 41.09
C LYS A 377 -22.77 9.23 41.09
N ILE A 378 -22.03 9.42 39.98
CA ILE A 378 -20.62 9.06 39.89
C ILE A 378 -19.79 10.00 40.76
N LYS A 379 -19.02 9.41 41.69
CA LYS A 379 -18.20 10.15 42.65
C LYS A 379 -17.19 11.05 41.92
N ASN A 380 -17.18 12.33 42.28
CA ASN A 380 -16.30 13.40 41.75
C ASN A 380 -16.61 13.89 40.32
N LEU A 381 -17.70 13.44 39.70
CA LEU A 381 -18.21 14.00 38.45
C LEU A 381 -19.07 15.24 38.77
N GLY A 382 -18.67 16.42 38.29
CA GLY A 382 -19.39 17.67 38.53
C GLY A 382 -20.49 17.93 37.50
N GLU A 383 -21.42 18.82 37.80
CA GLU A 383 -22.53 19.16 36.90
C GLU A 383 -22.05 19.66 35.52
N GLN A 384 -20.95 20.42 35.49
CA GLN A 384 -20.33 20.89 34.25
C GLN A 384 -19.75 19.74 33.40
N SER A 385 -19.16 18.74 34.06
CA SER A 385 -18.64 17.54 33.40
C SER A 385 -19.76 16.67 32.83
N VAL A 386 -20.90 16.59 33.51
CA VAL A 386 -22.08 15.88 32.99
C VAL A 386 -22.67 16.60 31.79
N LYS A 387 -22.72 17.94 31.80
CA LYS A 387 -23.15 18.72 30.61
C LYS A 387 -22.24 18.48 29.41
N GLU A 388 -20.93 18.48 29.61
CA GLU A 388 -19.93 18.21 28.55
C GLU A 388 -20.12 16.81 27.94
N ILE A 389 -20.37 15.79 28.78
CA ILE A 389 -20.64 14.42 28.31
C ILE A 389 -21.96 14.35 27.51
N LEU A 390 -23.00 15.06 27.94
CA LEU A 390 -24.31 15.08 27.26
C LEU A 390 -24.27 15.86 25.94
N GLU A 391 -23.55 16.97 25.88
CA GLU A 391 -23.30 17.71 24.64
C GLU A 391 -22.50 16.85 23.65
N PHE A 392 -21.49 16.13 24.14
CA PHE A 392 -20.74 15.18 23.33
C PHE A 392 -21.62 14.03 22.79
N ARG A 393 -22.48 13.45 23.63
CA ARG A 393 -23.48 12.43 23.21
C ARG A 393 -24.40 12.96 22.10
N ARG A 394 -24.94 14.17 22.30
CA ARG A 394 -25.80 14.84 21.32
C ARG A 394 -25.08 15.13 20.01
N ASN A 395 -23.83 15.60 20.06
CA ASN A 395 -23.02 15.87 18.86
C ASN A 395 -22.72 14.61 18.05
N ILE A 396 -22.67 13.44 18.71
CA ILE A 396 -22.41 12.15 18.08
C ILE A 396 -23.70 11.43 17.64
N GLY A 397 -24.86 11.93 18.06
CA GLY A 397 -26.18 11.38 17.70
C GLY A 397 -26.57 10.16 18.53
N ILE A 398 -26.13 10.12 19.80
CA ILE A 398 -26.53 9.11 20.80
C ILE A 398 -27.38 9.84 21.84
N ASP A 399 -28.68 9.56 21.91
CA ASP A 399 -29.58 10.14 22.94
C ASP A 399 -29.44 9.43 24.29
#